data_AF-A0A9W8YTQ6-F1
#
_entry.id   AF-A0A9W8YTQ6-F1
#
_cell.length_a   1.000
_cell.length_b   1.000
_cell.length_c   1.000
_cell.angle_alpha   90.00
_cell.angle_beta   90.00
_cell.angle_gamma   90.00
#
_symmetry.space_group_name_H-M   'P 1'
#
loop_
_entity.id
_entity.type
_entity.pdbx_description
1 polymer ?
#
loop_
_entity_poly.entity_id
_entity_poly.type
_entity_poly.pdbx_seq_one_letter_code
_entity_poly.pdbx_strand_id
1 'polypeptide(L)'
;MTSIRFFRMRANTMLSKALALLAASLAATSSTVVARPQNTLHQRYPADPAASVLVPFVNGSSAHLNFTNDPSIRYNFSWEGGQSAVRTVFVDTGSVGAVIGAYYFPGWTKYHSQIVRNTPGHILYTSSGNLLTGRFVDVDFEFNDATLPLKAHGPILVVDRTVVCKNYTVLIDGHYCPEQYIDGPDVCNGTTCKNSYFGIGWARGTNPASNNPLLNVVSVDNTPVSADYTFGYTLTYEGLHVGLTEQTTAGFTKVQLERNSDAKFDWAQVQGCLEFDSTTTSQATPGACVSGKFLLDTGIDQGYATVTADNGLTGWRYYTDSNGVRQAHSQNLTEGYTVTSKFGSSTNPDQYEFAFTLGQSPLSPPWLLTSLNATTPTSLNTGRHFFRINDMMYDATNGVWGARLRYGTQVPASIPTSASNTTLPSSVGAAPGSPSSQALTMTNSRGNTGSTAVVSSAVLAIAATRSSGISPIGTGLVVPTITAGGSGAVAGGSVGINQGGAGQAIGNSQNIGVGPGLTGAAATGAGNTESAGSQSGSGNQSGTSGQDGAANGASDGAQVHNC
;
A
#
# COMPACT_ATOMS: atom_id res chain seq x y z
N MET A 1 46.11 64.90 -55.33
CA MET A 1 46.74 63.97 -54.36
C MET A 1 45.67 62.98 -53.94
N THR A 2 45.21 62.04 -54.79
CA THR A 2 45.88 60.88 -55.42
C THR A 2 46.40 59.87 -54.40
N SER A 3 45.64 58.79 -54.14
CA SER A 3 46.01 57.44 -54.60
C SER A 3 45.00 56.38 -54.14
N ILE A 4 44.38 55.74 -55.14
CA ILE A 4 43.63 54.48 -55.06
C ILE A 4 44.63 53.32 -55.07
N ARG A 5 44.41 52.25 -54.30
CA ARG A 5 44.77 50.87 -54.70
C ARG A 5 43.77 49.84 -54.18
N PHE A 6 43.23 49.11 -55.13
CA PHE A 6 42.60 47.79 -55.00
C PHE A 6 43.63 46.72 -54.62
N PHE A 7 43.23 45.68 -53.87
CA PHE A 7 43.63 44.31 -54.19
C PHE A 7 42.55 43.29 -53.82
N ARG A 8 42.39 42.34 -54.75
CA ARG A 8 41.44 41.22 -54.79
C ARG A 8 41.95 39.99 -54.01
N MET A 9 40.98 39.17 -53.60
CA MET A 9 40.95 37.69 -53.54
C MET A 9 42.08 36.93 -52.81
N ARG A 10 41.67 36.03 -51.90
CA ARG A 10 41.69 34.57 -52.16
C ARG A 10 40.77 33.82 -51.20
N ALA A 11 40.06 32.87 -51.79
CA ALA A 11 39.22 31.88 -51.15
C ALA A 11 40.04 30.63 -50.76
N ASN A 12 39.43 29.84 -49.87
CA ASN A 12 39.52 28.38 -49.73
C ASN A 12 40.69 27.73 -48.97
N THR A 13 40.24 26.95 -47.97
CA THR A 13 40.66 25.57 -47.60
C THR A 13 42.05 25.35 -47.03
N MET A 14 42.11 24.98 -45.75
CA MET A 14 42.51 23.64 -45.24
C MET A 14 42.12 23.60 -43.74
N LEU A 15 41.14 22.80 -43.33
CA LEU A 15 41.26 21.37 -42.97
C LEU A 15 42.29 21.10 -41.86
N SER A 16 41.81 20.42 -40.82
CA SER A 16 42.57 19.75 -39.73
C SER A 16 42.85 20.55 -38.45
N LYS A 17 41.80 20.76 -37.64
CA LYS A 17 41.90 20.46 -36.19
C LYS A 17 40.69 19.62 -35.78
N ALA A 18 40.93 18.32 -35.89
CA ALA A 18 40.05 17.26 -35.41
C ALA A 18 40.06 17.20 -33.87
N LEU A 19 38.96 16.67 -33.34
CA LEU A 19 38.80 16.12 -31.98
C LEU A 19 38.91 17.11 -30.82
N ALA A 20 37.80 17.77 -30.51
CA ALA A 20 37.50 18.15 -29.14
C ALA A 20 35.97 18.14 -28.92
N LEU A 21 35.54 17.34 -27.94
CA LEU A 21 34.23 17.35 -27.30
C LEU A 21 32.99 16.97 -28.14
N LEU A 22 32.76 15.66 -28.25
CA LEU A 22 31.41 15.11 -28.11
C LEU A 22 31.49 13.65 -27.66
N ALA A 23 32.22 13.41 -26.56
CA ALA A 23 31.93 12.29 -25.70
C ALA A 23 30.77 12.74 -24.81
N ALA A 24 29.55 12.48 -25.26
CA ALA A 24 28.39 12.48 -24.38
C ALA A 24 28.68 11.47 -23.27
N SER A 25 29.06 11.99 -22.12
CA SER A 25 29.20 11.25 -20.88
C SER A 25 27.83 10.65 -20.55
N LEU A 26 27.63 9.39 -20.96
CA LEU A 26 26.74 8.48 -20.26
C LEU A 26 27.29 8.36 -18.83
N ALA A 27 26.93 9.32 -17.97
CA ALA A 27 26.99 9.11 -16.55
C ALA A 27 25.90 8.08 -16.25
N ALA A 28 26.24 6.80 -16.35
CA ALA A 28 25.50 5.77 -15.66
C ALA A 28 25.61 6.11 -14.17
N THR A 29 24.64 6.86 -13.67
CA THR A 29 24.41 7.09 -12.24
C THR A 29 24.08 5.73 -11.65
N SER A 30 25.13 4.98 -11.37
CA SER A 30 25.06 3.71 -10.69
C SER A 30 24.47 4.02 -9.33
N SER A 31 23.26 3.52 -9.04
CA SER A 31 22.72 3.56 -7.69
C SER A 31 23.68 2.74 -6.80
N THR A 32 24.61 3.40 -6.14
CA THR A 32 25.56 2.76 -5.23
C THR A 32 24.90 2.59 -3.88
N VAL A 33 24.48 1.37 -3.56
CA VAL A 33 24.14 1.02 -2.18
C VAL A 33 25.46 0.69 -1.48
N VAL A 34 25.99 1.61 -0.68
CA VAL A 34 27.20 1.37 0.13
C VAL A 34 26.78 0.80 1.48
N ALA A 35 26.89 -0.52 1.65
CA ALA A 35 26.74 -1.14 2.96
C ALA A 35 27.97 -0.83 3.83
N ARG A 36 27.81 -0.06 4.92
CA ARG A 36 28.87 0.21 5.90
C ARG A 36 28.90 -0.89 6.98
N PRO A 37 30.07 -1.19 7.60
CA PRO A 37 30.19 -2.22 8.63
C PRO A 37 29.33 -1.89 9.85
N GLN A 38 28.57 -2.88 10.32
CA GLN A 38 27.47 -2.71 11.27
C GLN A 38 27.90 -2.92 12.72
N ASN A 39 27.38 -2.10 13.64
CA ASN A 39 27.15 -2.56 15.01
C ASN A 39 26.04 -3.60 14.93
N THR A 40 26.41 -4.88 14.94
CA THR A 40 25.48 -5.98 14.75
C THR A 40 24.58 -6.12 15.97
N LEU A 41 23.31 -5.77 15.82
CA LEU A 41 22.26 -6.25 16.71
C LEU A 41 22.25 -7.78 16.63
N HIS A 42 22.85 -8.43 17.64
CA HIS A 42 22.89 -9.88 17.72
C HIS A 42 21.54 -10.40 18.25
N GLN A 43 20.56 -10.46 17.36
CA GLN A 43 19.34 -11.23 17.59
C GLN A 43 19.58 -12.69 17.22
N ARG A 44 19.22 -13.59 18.13
CA ARG A 44 19.21 -15.03 17.86
C ARG A 44 17.82 -15.39 17.33
N TYR A 45 17.79 -15.97 16.14
CA TYR A 45 16.57 -16.51 15.56
C TYR A 45 16.61 -18.04 15.67
N PRO A 46 15.45 -18.71 15.66
CA PRO A 46 15.41 -20.17 15.54
C PRO A 46 16.14 -20.64 14.29
N ALA A 47 16.96 -21.68 14.43
CA ALA A 47 17.64 -22.32 13.30
C ALA A 47 16.70 -23.24 12.49
N ASP A 48 15.57 -23.66 13.09
CA ASP A 48 14.60 -24.53 12.44
C ASP A 48 13.88 -23.79 11.28
N PRO A 49 14.11 -24.19 10.02
CA PRO A 49 13.45 -23.54 8.88
C PRO A 49 11.93 -23.78 8.86
N ALA A 50 11.43 -24.84 9.52
CA ALA A 50 9.99 -25.13 9.57
C ALA A 50 9.19 -24.08 10.38
N ALA A 51 9.87 -23.26 11.17
CA ALA A 51 9.25 -22.14 11.87
C ALA A 51 8.93 -20.93 10.97
N SER A 52 9.27 -20.97 9.67
CA SER A 52 8.94 -19.93 8.69
C SER A 52 8.20 -20.51 7.49
N VAL A 53 7.11 -19.85 7.07
CA VAL A 53 6.30 -20.26 5.93
C VAL A 53 6.26 -19.17 4.87
N LEU A 54 6.53 -19.52 3.61
CA LEU A 54 6.34 -18.61 2.50
C LEU A 54 4.86 -18.57 2.09
N VAL A 55 4.25 -17.39 2.16
CA VAL A 55 2.98 -17.04 1.52
C VAL A 55 3.29 -16.31 0.22
N PRO A 56 3.17 -16.96 -0.95
CA PRO A 56 3.60 -16.37 -2.22
C PRO A 56 2.64 -15.28 -2.69
N PHE A 57 3.17 -14.34 -3.48
CA PHE A 57 2.32 -13.39 -4.19
C PHE A 57 1.62 -14.06 -5.38
N VAL A 58 0.30 -13.91 -5.46
CA VAL A 58 -0.56 -14.49 -6.52
C VAL A 58 -0.18 -13.93 -7.90
N ASN A 59 0.18 -12.64 -7.94
CA ASN A 59 0.60 -11.93 -9.14
C ASN A 59 2.12 -12.01 -9.40
N GLY A 60 2.85 -12.83 -8.65
CA GLY A 60 4.27 -13.14 -8.86
C GLY A 60 4.51 -14.47 -9.58
N SER A 61 3.46 -15.15 -10.07
CA SER A 61 3.59 -16.51 -10.61
C SER A 61 4.41 -16.52 -11.92
N SER A 62 5.62 -17.07 -11.83
CA SER A 62 6.70 -17.26 -12.84
C SER A 62 7.75 -16.15 -12.99
N ALA A 63 7.49 -14.93 -12.54
CA ALA A 63 8.43 -13.82 -12.63
C ALA A 63 8.46 -13.09 -11.29
N HIS A 64 9.67 -12.85 -10.78
CA HIS A 64 9.89 -12.11 -9.55
C HIS A 64 9.06 -10.83 -9.54
N LEU A 65 8.25 -10.58 -8.50
CA LEU A 65 7.41 -9.39 -8.45
C LEU A 65 8.30 -8.14 -8.53
N ASN A 66 8.03 -7.28 -9.51
CA ASN A 66 8.80 -6.06 -9.76
C ASN A 66 8.17 -4.82 -9.09
N PHE A 67 7.17 -5.01 -8.22
CA PHE A 67 6.47 -3.97 -7.49
C PHE A 67 6.00 -2.79 -8.37
N THR A 68 5.63 -3.06 -9.62
CA THR A 68 4.90 -2.09 -10.47
C THR A 68 3.41 -2.13 -10.16
N ASN A 69 2.89 -3.33 -9.91
CA ASN A 69 1.53 -3.56 -9.45
C ASN A 69 1.54 -3.89 -7.95
N ASP A 70 0.38 -3.81 -7.31
CA ASP A 70 0.27 -4.14 -5.89
C ASP A 70 0.63 -5.61 -5.61
N PRO A 71 1.53 -5.91 -4.65
CA PRO A 71 1.76 -7.29 -4.22
C PRO A 71 0.46 -7.85 -3.67
N SER A 72 0.01 -9.01 -4.15
CA SER A 72 -1.27 -9.58 -3.74
C SER A 72 -1.12 -10.99 -3.19
N ILE A 73 -1.81 -11.29 -2.09
CA ILE A 73 -1.88 -12.64 -1.52
C ILE A 73 -3.30 -13.19 -1.64
N ARG A 74 -3.43 -14.50 -1.50
CA ARG A 74 -4.72 -15.18 -1.35
C ARG A 74 -4.84 -15.77 0.05
N TYR A 75 -5.96 -15.51 0.70
CA TYR A 75 -6.31 -16.16 1.96
C TYR A 75 -7.78 -16.57 1.95
N ASN A 76 -8.08 -17.59 2.72
CA ASN A 76 -9.43 -17.93 3.15
C ASN A 76 -9.63 -17.35 4.55
N PHE A 77 -10.84 -16.92 4.87
CA PHE A 77 -11.19 -16.63 6.26
C PHE A 77 -12.54 -17.22 6.62
N SER A 78 -12.70 -17.60 7.89
CA SER A 78 -13.96 -18.05 8.47
C SER A 78 -14.31 -17.24 9.72
N TRP A 79 -15.60 -17.06 9.97
CA TRP A 79 -16.09 -16.33 11.14
C TRP A 79 -17.29 -17.06 11.77
N GLU A 80 -17.67 -16.70 13.00
CA GLU A 80 -18.66 -17.42 13.83
C GLU A 80 -20.01 -17.68 13.14
N GLY A 81 -20.40 -16.85 12.15
CA GLY A 81 -21.57 -17.08 11.29
C GLY A 81 -21.53 -18.34 10.42
N GLY A 82 -20.46 -19.15 10.52
CA GLY A 82 -20.28 -20.41 9.79
C GLY A 82 -20.08 -20.20 8.28
N GLN A 83 -19.68 -18.99 7.88
CA GLN A 83 -19.39 -18.65 6.49
C GLN A 83 -17.88 -18.49 6.32
N SER A 84 -17.39 -18.89 5.17
CA SER A 84 -16.02 -18.62 4.75
C SER A 84 -15.98 -17.93 3.39
N ALA A 85 -14.89 -17.21 3.13
CA ALA A 85 -14.65 -16.62 1.83
C ALA A 85 -13.16 -16.61 1.49
N VAL A 86 -12.87 -16.96 0.24
CA VAL A 86 -11.54 -16.78 -0.34
C VAL A 86 -11.43 -15.36 -0.90
N ARG A 87 -10.34 -14.69 -0.57
CA ARG A 87 -10.04 -13.33 -1.04
C ARG A 87 -8.63 -13.27 -1.61
N THR A 88 -8.51 -12.56 -2.72
CA THR A 88 -7.24 -12.08 -3.24
C THR A 88 -7.26 -10.58 -3.10
N VAL A 89 -6.34 -10.04 -2.30
CA VAL A 89 -6.22 -8.62 -2.01
C VAL A 89 -4.76 -8.23 -2.04
N PHE A 90 -4.52 -6.94 -2.21
CA PHE A 90 -3.16 -6.44 -2.10
C PHE A 90 -2.70 -6.39 -0.63
N VAL A 91 -1.40 -6.57 -0.46
CA VAL A 91 -0.67 -6.42 0.80
C VAL A 91 -0.28 -4.96 0.94
N ASP A 92 -0.52 -4.41 2.12
CA ASP A 92 -0.26 -3.02 2.44
C ASP A 92 0.56 -2.92 3.73
N THR A 93 1.86 -2.71 3.59
CA THR A 93 2.78 -2.42 4.71
C THR A 93 2.60 -1.01 5.27
N GLY A 94 1.91 -0.14 4.52
CA GLY A 94 1.50 1.18 4.94
C GLY A 94 0.40 1.13 5.99
N SER A 95 -0.51 0.16 5.98
CA SER A 95 -1.63 0.07 6.94
C SER A 95 -1.48 -1.09 7.91
N VAL A 96 -2.29 -1.11 8.98
CA VAL A 96 -2.29 -2.18 10.00
C VAL A 96 -3.68 -2.81 10.03
N GLY A 97 -3.74 -4.11 9.80
CA GLY A 97 -4.95 -4.91 9.88
C GLY A 97 -5.60 -5.22 8.54
N ALA A 98 -6.32 -6.33 8.49
CA ALA A 98 -7.09 -6.73 7.32
C ALA A 98 -8.37 -5.88 7.23
N VAL A 99 -8.70 -5.44 6.02
CA VAL A 99 -9.92 -4.67 5.72
C VAL A 99 -10.69 -5.36 4.62
N ILE A 100 -12.00 -5.44 4.80
CA ILE A 100 -12.92 -5.94 3.79
C ILE A 100 -14.15 -5.04 3.69
N GLY A 101 -14.49 -4.61 2.47
CA GLY A 101 -15.72 -3.89 2.23
C GLY A 101 -16.93 -4.79 2.50
N ALA A 102 -17.99 -4.24 3.08
CA ALA A 102 -19.23 -4.94 3.38
C ALA A 102 -19.83 -5.67 2.16
N TYR A 103 -19.57 -5.20 0.94
CA TYR A 103 -19.93 -5.90 -0.31
C TYR A 103 -19.32 -7.31 -0.41
N TYR A 104 -18.10 -7.48 0.07
CA TYR A 104 -17.33 -8.73 -0.01
C TYR A 104 -17.40 -9.55 1.28
N PHE A 105 -17.97 -9.06 2.36
CA PHE A 105 -18.06 -9.85 3.59
C PHE A 105 -19.16 -10.92 3.47
N PRO A 106 -18.83 -12.23 3.62
CA PRO A 106 -19.78 -13.30 3.39
C PRO A 106 -20.90 -13.25 4.45
N GLY A 107 -22.13 -13.16 3.97
CA GLY A 107 -23.29 -13.10 4.83
C GLY A 107 -23.59 -11.71 5.41
N TRP A 108 -22.97 -10.63 4.91
CA TRP A 108 -23.27 -9.25 5.34
C TRP A 108 -24.77 -8.98 5.41
N THR A 109 -25.53 -9.24 4.34
CA THR A 109 -26.99 -9.01 4.32
C THR A 109 -27.75 -9.93 5.27
N LYS A 110 -27.38 -11.22 5.32
CA LYS A 110 -28.10 -12.23 6.12
C LYS A 110 -27.88 -12.07 7.61
N TYR A 111 -26.66 -11.72 8.01
CA TYR A 111 -26.22 -11.64 9.40
C TYR A 111 -25.88 -10.20 9.81
N HIS A 112 -26.40 -9.20 9.09
CA HIS A 112 -26.12 -7.79 9.36
C HIS A 112 -26.32 -7.43 10.83
N SER A 113 -27.46 -7.83 11.40
CA SER A 113 -27.80 -7.57 12.80
C SER A 113 -26.83 -8.19 13.81
N GLN A 114 -26.10 -9.24 13.43
CA GLN A 114 -25.06 -9.85 14.26
C GLN A 114 -23.74 -9.11 14.09
N ILE A 115 -23.35 -8.82 12.84
CA ILE A 115 -22.11 -8.14 12.50
C ILE A 115 -22.06 -6.75 13.16
N VAL A 116 -23.15 -5.99 13.11
CA VAL A 116 -23.22 -4.63 13.69
C VAL A 116 -23.10 -4.58 15.22
N ARG A 117 -23.22 -5.72 15.92
CA ARG A 117 -23.01 -5.82 17.37
C ARG A 117 -21.55 -6.00 17.77
N ASN A 118 -20.66 -6.29 16.82
CA ASN A 118 -19.24 -6.37 17.12
C ASN A 118 -18.65 -4.98 17.43
N THR A 119 -17.39 -4.94 17.84
CA THR A 119 -16.67 -3.72 18.21
C THR A 119 -16.61 -2.74 17.03
N PRO A 120 -17.08 -1.48 17.19
CA PRO A 120 -16.88 -0.44 16.20
C PRO A 120 -15.39 -0.24 15.90
N GLY A 121 -15.06 -0.04 14.62
CA GLY A 121 -13.70 0.19 14.18
C GLY A 121 -13.63 1.26 13.11
N HIS A 122 -12.46 1.89 12.99
CA HIS A 122 -12.22 2.90 11.97
C HIS A 122 -10.75 2.92 11.52
N ILE A 123 -10.51 3.43 10.32
CA ILE A 123 -9.18 3.71 9.79
C ILE A 123 -9.22 5.09 9.12
N LEU A 124 -8.32 5.97 9.54
CA LEU A 124 -8.14 7.29 8.92
C LEU A 124 -6.92 7.29 8.01
N TYR A 125 -7.12 7.71 6.77
CA TYR A 125 -6.04 8.07 5.85
C TYR A 125 -5.84 9.59 5.86
N THR A 126 -4.84 10.05 6.61
CA THR A 126 -4.58 11.49 6.79
C THR A 126 -4.24 12.23 5.49
N SER A 127 -3.72 11.53 4.48
CA SER A 127 -3.38 12.14 3.18
C SER A 127 -4.62 12.47 2.33
N SER A 128 -5.66 11.64 2.39
CA SER A 128 -6.91 11.86 1.63
C SER A 128 -8.06 12.39 2.48
N GLY A 129 -7.93 12.34 3.81
CA GLY A 129 -9.03 12.59 4.74
C GLY A 129 -10.06 11.46 4.77
N ASN A 130 -9.83 10.34 4.09
CA ASN A 130 -10.80 9.24 4.08
C ASN A 130 -10.86 8.59 5.46
N LEU A 131 -12.04 8.60 6.07
CA LEU A 131 -12.37 7.83 7.26
C LEU A 131 -13.20 6.62 6.84
N LEU A 132 -12.62 5.44 6.98
CA LEU A 132 -13.32 4.16 6.81
C LEU A 132 -13.87 3.77 8.17
N THR A 133 -15.16 3.46 8.27
CA THR A 133 -15.80 3.02 9.50
C THR A 133 -16.49 1.68 9.29
N GLY A 134 -16.60 0.90 10.37
CA GLY A 134 -17.19 -0.42 10.30
C GLY A 134 -17.20 -1.16 11.63
N ARG A 135 -17.02 -2.48 11.54
CA ARG A 135 -17.00 -3.40 12.69
C ARG A 135 -15.81 -4.34 12.60
N PHE A 136 -15.07 -4.47 13.68
CA PHE A 136 -14.07 -5.52 13.81
C PHE A 136 -14.77 -6.86 14.04
N VAL A 137 -14.53 -7.84 13.19
CA VAL A 137 -15.04 -9.20 13.34
C VAL A 137 -13.84 -10.12 13.51
N ASP A 138 -13.83 -10.93 14.56
CA ASP A 138 -12.78 -11.94 14.74
C ASP A 138 -12.97 -13.07 13.73
N VAL A 139 -11.88 -13.40 13.03
CA VAL A 139 -11.86 -14.42 11.99
C VAL A 139 -10.63 -15.32 12.12
N ASP A 140 -10.76 -16.54 11.64
CA ASP A 140 -9.64 -17.42 11.38
C ASP A 140 -9.17 -17.20 9.95
N PHE A 141 -7.88 -16.91 9.76
CA PHE A 141 -7.23 -16.80 8.46
C PHE A 141 -6.52 -18.10 8.12
N GLU A 142 -6.69 -18.57 6.89
CA GLU A 142 -5.96 -19.71 6.32
C GLU A 142 -5.30 -19.29 4.99
N PHE A 143 -3.98 -19.44 4.89
CA PHE A 143 -3.21 -19.04 3.71
C PHE A 143 -3.01 -20.25 2.79
N ASN A 144 -4.03 -20.57 1.99
CA ASN A 144 -4.06 -21.81 1.20
C ASN A 144 -2.95 -21.94 0.15
N ASP A 145 -2.41 -20.81 -0.33
CA ASP A 145 -1.33 -20.80 -1.31
C ASP A 145 0.07 -20.86 -0.64
N ALA A 146 0.14 -20.91 0.70
CA ALA A 146 1.39 -20.97 1.44
C ALA A 146 2.12 -22.32 1.26
N THR A 147 3.45 -22.32 1.41
CA THR A 147 4.26 -23.54 1.24
C THR A 147 3.98 -24.63 2.27
N LEU A 148 3.44 -24.24 3.43
CA LEU A 148 2.92 -25.11 4.47
C LEU A 148 1.60 -24.52 4.99
N PRO A 149 0.68 -25.34 5.54
CA PRO A 149 -0.53 -24.83 6.18
C PRO A 149 -0.20 -23.75 7.23
N LEU A 150 -0.64 -22.52 7.00
CA LEU A 150 -0.45 -21.40 7.91
C LEU A 150 -1.82 -20.89 8.36
N LYS A 151 -2.00 -20.78 9.68
CA LYS A 151 -3.23 -20.25 10.28
C LYS A 151 -2.93 -19.09 11.21
N ALA A 152 -3.79 -18.08 11.17
CA ALA A 152 -3.78 -16.95 12.11
C ALA A 152 -5.19 -16.68 12.62
N HIS A 153 -5.32 -16.02 13.77
CA HIS A 153 -6.61 -15.64 14.34
C HIS A 153 -6.59 -14.18 14.76
N GLY A 154 -7.55 -13.38 14.31
CA GLY A 154 -7.61 -11.99 14.70
C GLY A 154 -8.68 -11.19 13.95
N PRO A 155 -8.73 -9.87 14.15
CA PRO A 155 -9.83 -9.07 13.64
C PRO A 155 -9.66 -8.73 12.15
N ILE A 156 -10.78 -8.69 11.44
CA ILE A 156 -10.94 -8.00 10.16
C ILE A 156 -11.88 -6.81 10.33
N LEU A 157 -11.52 -5.64 9.81
CA LEU A 157 -12.45 -4.51 9.78
C LEU A 157 -13.39 -4.65 8.58
N VAL A 158 -14.66 -4.94 8.86
CA VAL A 158 -15.74 -4.95 7.86
C VAL A 158 -16.23 -3.52 7.67
N VAL A 159 -15.80 -2.87 6.59
CA VAL A 159 -16.09 -1.46 6.29
C VAL A 159 -17.45 -1.33 5.63
N ASP A 160 -18.34 -0.59 6.26
CA ASP A 160 -19.69 -0.33 5.78
C ASP A 160 -19.96 1.15 5.49
N ARG A 161 -19.01 2.04 5.79
CA ARG A 161 -19.10 3.44 5.35
C ARG A 161 -17.72 4.02 5.13
N THR A 162 -17.59 4.87 4.13
CA THR A 162 -16.39 5.68 3.91
C THR A 162 -16.80 7.10 3.58
N VAL A 163 -16.19 8.07 4.25
CA VAL A 163 -16.43 9.50 4.04
C VAL A 163 -15.10 10.23 3.93
N VAL A 164 -15.09 11.38 3.25
CA VAL A 164 -13.98 12.34 3.36
C VAL A 164 -14.27 13.20 4.59
N CYS A 165 -13.46 13.07 5.64
CA CYS A 165 -13.64 13.77 6.90
C CYS A 165 -12.60 14.87 7.09
N LYS A 166 -13.01 16.13 6.91
CA LYS A 166 -12.16 17.31 7.15
C LYS A 166 -12.00 17.55 8.64
N ASN A 167 -10.82 17.96 9.08
CA ASN A 167 -10.54 18.31 10.49
C ASN A 167 -10.78 17.17 11.50
N TYR A 168 -10.87 15.92 11.04
CA TYR A 168 -11.00 14.77 11.92
C TYR A 168 -9.81 14.65 12.86
N THR A 169 -10.09 14.43 14.13
CA THR A 169 -9.09 14.09 15.15
C THR A 169 -9.56 12.90 15.95
N VAL A 170 -8.75 11.82 15.95
CA VAL A 170 -9.11 10.58 16.64
C VAL A 170 -9.41 10.79 18.13
N LEU A 171 -8.73 11.74 18.77
CA LEU A 171 -8.89 12.03 20.20
C LEU A 171 -10.25 12.63 20.55
N ILE A 172 -10.88 13.36 19.62
CA ILE A 172 -12.14 14.08 19.86
C ILE A 172 -13.30 13.31 19.23
N ASP A 173 -13.11 12.88 17.99
CA ASP A 173 -14.19 12.37 17.14
C ASP A 173 -14.38 10.84 17.27
N GLY A 174 -13.42 10.15 17.90
CA GLY A 174 -13.49 8.72 18.16
C GLY A 174 -13.63 7.92 16.85
N HIS A 175 -14.69 7.12 16.72
CA HIS A 175 -14.89 6.23 15.55
C HIS A 175 -15.77 6.81 14.44
N TYR A 176 -16.17 8.08 14.55
CA TYR A 176 -17.17 8.69 13.68
C TYR A 176 -16.66 10.02 13.14
N CYS A 177 -17.08 10.38 11.93
CA CYS A 177 -16.85 11.72 11.38
C CYS A 177 -18.06 12.61 11.67
N PRO A 178 -17.93 13.67 12.48
CA PRO A 178 -18.99 14.65 12.66
C PRO A 178 -19.59 15.11 11.34
N GLU A 179 -20.92 15.21 11.25
CA GLU A 179 -21.61 15.48 9.99
C GLU A 179 -21.14 16.79 9.35
N GLN A 180 -20.85 17.81 10.16
CA GLN A 180 -20.31 19.10 9.70
C GLN A 180 -18.88 19.03 9.14
N TYR A 181 -18.17 17.91 9.35
CA TYR A 181 -16.82 17.66 8.87
C TYR A 181 -16.81 16.81 7.58
N ILE A 182 -17.94 16.22 7.21
CA ILE A 182 -18.05 15.42 6.00
C ILE A 182 -17.98 16.35 4.78
N ASP A 183 -17.01 16.08 3.90
CA ASP A 183 -16.81 16.80 2.65
C ASP A 183 -17.43 16.05 1.48
N GLY A 184 -18.64 16.44 1.10
CA GLY A 184 -19.37 15.84 -0.02
C GLY A 184 -20.12 14.56 0.36
N PRO A 185 -20.59 13.79 -0.64
CA PRO A 185 -21.32 12.54 -0.37
C PRO A 185 -20.40 11.45 0.20
N ASP A 186 -21.00 10.48 0.89
CA ASP A 186 -20.32 9.24 1.26
C ASP A 186 -19.61 8.64 0.02
N VAL A 187 -18.34 8.28 0.18
CA VAL A 187 -17.56 7.54 -0.83
C VAL A 187 -18.18 6.15 -1.03
N CYS A 188 -18.65 5.54 0.05
CA CYS A 188 -19.47 4.34 0.03
C CYS A 188 -20.31 4.22 1.30
N ASN A 189 -21.42 3.48 1.20
CA ASN A 189 -22.33 3.14 2.29
C ASN A 189 -22.94 1.73 2.09
N GLY A 190 -22.91 0.91 3.13
CA GLY A 190 -23.35 -0.48 3.15
C GLY A 190 -22.66 -1.32 2.09
N THR A 191 -23.45 -2.05 1.30
CA THR A 191 -22.95 -2.95 0.24
C THR A 191 -22.35 -2.23 -0.96
N THR A 192 -22.28 -0.90 -0.98
CA THR A 192 -21.48 -0.19 -2.00
C THR A 192 -19.99 -0.14 -1.65
N CYS A 193 -19.62 -0.45 -0.40
CA CYS A 193 -18.22 -0.48 0.05
C CYS A 193 -17.51 -1.75 -0.44
N LYS A 194 -16.51 -1.55 -1.31
CA LYS A 194 -15.74 -2.62 -1.97
C LYS A 194 -14.26 -2.66 -1.58
N ASN A 195 -13.74 -1.57 -1.01
CA ASN A 195 -12.31 -1.48 -0.69
C ASN A 195 -11.90 -2.59 0.28
N SER A 196 -10.86 -3.34 -0.09
CA SER A 196 -10.35 -4.46 0.71
C SER A 196 -8.85 -4.57 0.50
N TYR A 197 -8.11 -4.83 1.57
CA TYR A 197 -6.65 -4.97 1.58
C TYR A 197 -6.19 -5.77 2.79
N PHE A 198 -4.93 -6.21 2.75
CA PHE A 198 -4.30 -6.94 3.84
C PHE A 198 -3.18 -6.10 4.46
N GLY A 199 -3.53 -5.33 5.50
CA GLY A 199 -2.61 -4.43 6.18
C GLY A 199 -1.67 -5.18 7.11
N ILE A 200 -0.36 -5.12 6.84
CA ILE A 200 0.67 -5.84 7.59
C ILE A 200 1.70 -4.93 8.25
N GLY A 201 1.51 -3.62 8.23
CA GLY A 201 2.34 -2.67 8.98
C GLY A 201 2.25 -2.89 10.49
N TRP A 202 2.91 -2.01 11.25
CA TRP A 202 2.90 -2.05 12.72
C TRP A 202 2.73 -0.69 13.41
N ALA A 203 3.22 0.40 12.80
CA ALA A 203 3.34 1.69 13.48
C ALA A 203 2.24 2.70 13.09
N ARG A 204 0.97 2.35 13.34
CA ARG A 204 -0.20 3.24 13.12
C ARG A 204 -0.91 3.46 14.46
N GLY A 205 -0.71 4.63 15.09
CA GLY A 205 -1.21 4.89 16.45
C GLY A 205 -2.69 4.57 16.72
N THR A 206 -3.57 4.71 15.73
CA THR A 206 -5.02 4.41 15.89
C THR A 206 -5.38 2.95 15.62
N ASN A 207 -4.47 2.18 15.01
CA ASN A 207 -4.67 0.77 14.65
C ASN A 207 -3.56 -0.06 15.31
N PRO A 208 -3.86 -0.73 16.45
CA PRO A 208 -2.83 -1.44 17.19
C PRO A 208 -2.20 -2.55 16.34
N ALA A 209 -0.93 -2.84 16.59
CA ALA A 209 -0.20 -3.92 15.91
C ALA A 209 -0.89 -5.28 16.05
N SER A 210 -1.69 -5.49 17.11
CA SER A 210 -2.54 -6.68 17.29
C SER A 210 -3.56 -6.90 16.19
N ASN A 211 -3.86 -5.89 15.37
CA ASN A 211 -4.76 -6.07 14.23
C ASN A 211 -4.05 -6.69 13.01
N ASN A 212 -2.72 -6.67 12.96
CA ASN A 212 -1.95 -7.30 11.89
C ASN A 212 -2.09 -8.83 11.95
N PRO A 213 -2.74 -9.49 10.97
CA PRO A 213 -2.98 -10.93 11.05
C PRO A 213 -1.70 -11.76 11.13
N LEU A 214 -0.58 -11.28 10.55
CA LEU A 214 0.70 -12.00 10.56
C LEU A 214 1.40 -12.00 11.91
N LEU A 215 0.92 -11.19 12.87
CA LEU A 215 1.41 -11.19 14.25
C LEU A 215 0.55 -12.05 15.18
N ASN A 216 -0.54 -12.62 14.66
CA ASN A 216 -1.45 -13.49 15.39
C ASN A 216 -1.48 -14.91 14.80
N VAL A 217 -0.32 -15.41 14.37
CA VAL A 217 -0.17 -16.79 13.90
C VAL A 217 -0.47 -17.75 15.04
N VAL A 218 -1.34 -18.73 14.78
CA VAL A 218 -1.73 -19.75 15.75
C VAL A 218 -1.09 -21.10 15.46
N SER A 219 -0.90 -21.44 14.19
CA SER A 219 -0.25 -22.69 13.81
C SER A 219 0.48 -22.61 12.47
N VAL A 220 1.55 -23.40 12.39
CA VAL A 220 2.35 -23.68 11.19
C VAL A 220 2.36 -25.19 10.99
N ASP A 221 2.08 -25.63 9.77
CA ASP A 221 1.94 -27.04 9.42
C ASP A 221 0.99 -27.81 10.36
N ASN A 222 -0.16 -27.18 10.65
CA ASN A 222 -1.17 -27.67 11.61
C ASN A 222 -0.66 -27.92 13.04
N THR A 223 0.55 -27.48 13.36
CA THR A 223 1.13 -27.57 14.70
C THR A 223 1.07 -26.19 15.34
N PRO A 224 0.55 -26.07 16.58
CA PRO A 224 0.57 -24.80 17.30
C PRO A 224 1.98 -24.20 17.33
N VAL A 225 2.09 -22.89 17.11
CA VAL A 225 3.40 -22.22 17.19
C VAL A 225 4.00 -22.40 18.58
N SER A 226 5.31 -22.66 18.63
CA SER A 226 6.03 -22.88 19.88
C SER A 226 6.20 -21.59 20.68
N ALA A 227 6.57 -21.71 21.96
CA ALA A 227 6.80 -20.55 22.84
C ALA A 227 7.98 -19.66 22.39
N ASP A 228 8.92 -20.23 21.63
CA ASP A 228 10.08 -19.56 21.04
C ASP A 228 9.84 -19.06 19.60
N TYR A 229 8.60 -19.15 19.11
CA TYR A 229 8.22 -18.60 17.80
C TYR A 229 8.49 -17.08 17.76
N THR A 230 9.26 -16.65 16.76
CA THR A 230 9.56 -15.23 16.57
C THR A 230 8.53 -14.59 15.65
N PHE A 231 7.58 -13.86 16.23
CA PHE A 231 6.53 -13.16 15.51
C PHE A 231 7.11 -12.04 14.66
N GLY A 232 6.77 -12.06 13.38
CA GLY A 232 7.36 -11.18 12.40
C GLY A 232 7.29 -11.81 11.01
N TYR A 233 7.80 -11.10 10.03
CA TYR A 233 7.84 -11.58 8.66
C TYR A 233 8.96 -10.92 7.86
N THR A 234 9.37 -11.56 6.77
CA THR A 234 10.16 -10.91 5.72
C THR A 234 9.34 -10.79 4.44
N LEU A 235 9.34 -9.61 3.83
CA LEU A 235 8.73 -9.34 2.54
C LEU A 235 9.82 -9.37 1.47
N THR A 236 9.67 -10.28 0.52
CA THR A 236 10.58 -10.48 -0.63
C THR A 236 9.80 -10.31 -1.94
N TYR A 237 10.45 -10.48 -3.09
CA TYR A 237 9.73 -10.51 -4.38
C TYR A 237 8.87 -11.77 -4.58
N GLU A 238 9.12 -12.83 -3.81
CA GLU A 238 8.40 -14.11 -3.89
C GLU A 238 7.09 -14.03 -3.11
N GLY A 239 7.11 -13.32 -1.99
CA GLY A 239 5.98 -13.21 -1.09
C GLY A 239 6.40 -12.81 0.32
N LEU A 240 5.68 -13.35 1.30
CA LEU A 240 5.88 -13.09 2.72
C LEU A 240 6.38 -14.37 3.38
N HIS A 241 7.58 -14.35 3.97
CA HIS A 241 7.99 -15.41 4.89
C HIS A 241 7.50 -15.05 6.28
N VAL A 242 6.51 -15.78 6.79
CA VAL A 242 5.84 -15.53 8.07
C VAL A 242 6.48 -16.40 9.15
N GLY A 243 6.93 -15.77 10.23
CA GLY A 243 7.85 -16.37 11.20
C GLY A 243 9.30 -16.13 10.81
N LEU A 244 10.12 -15.71 11.77
CA LEU A 244 11.53 -15.38 11.52
C LEU A 244 12.46 -16.50 11.96
N THR A 245 13.39 -16.88 11.08
CA THR A 245 14.44 -17.88 11.34
C THR A 245 15.80 -17.29 10.99
N GLU A 246 16.89 -17.99 11.35
CA GLU A 246 18.23 -17.57 10.93
C GLU A 246 18.34 -17.46 9.42
N GLN A 247 17.71 -18.37 8.67
CA GLN A 247 17.72 -18.38 7.22
C GLN A 247 16.99 -17.17 6.61
N THR A 248 15.78 -16.87 7.09
CA THR A 248 14.98 -15.77 6.50
C THR A 248 15.48 -14.40 6.90
N THR A 249 16.21 -14.29 8.02
CA THR A 249 16.79 -13.02 8.51
C THR A 249 18.26 -12.82 8.13
N ALA A 250 18.87 -13.78 7.42
CA ALA A 250 20.25 -13.68 6.98
C ALA A 250 20.48 -12.51 6.01
N GLY A 251 21.60 -11.81 6.19
CA GLY A 251 22.03 -10.71 5.33
C GLY A 251 21.24 -9.41 5.48
N PHE A 252 20.26 -9.35 6.38
CA PHE A 252 19.57 -8.11 6.71
C PHE A 252 20.45 -7.17 7.52
N THR A 253 20.54 -5.94 7.03
CA THR A 253 20.88 -4.80 7.86
C THR A 253 19.72 -4.54 8.82
N LYS A 254 19.98 -4.53 10.13
CA LYS A 254 18.97 -4.44 11.18
C LYS A 254 19.02 -3.12 11.93
N VAL A 255 17.88 -2.50 12.16
CA VAL A 255 17.69 -1.29 12.96
C VAL A 255 16.75 -1.59 14.11
N GLN A 256 17.17 -1.23 15.32
CA GLN A 256 16.33 -1.32 16.50
C GLN A 256 15.25 -0.24 16.43
N LEU A 257 13.99 -0.64 16.56
CA LEU A 257 12.85 0.25 16.66
C LEU A 257 12.66 0.72 18.09
N GLU A 258 12.16 1.95 18.23
CA GLU A 258 11.71 2.49 19.51
C GLU A 258 10.33 1.92 19.86
N ARG A 259 10.05 1.76 21.15
CA ARG A 259 8.71 1.41 21.62
C ARG A 259 7.76 2.58 21.38
N ASN A 260 6.58 2.30 20.84
CA ASN A 260 5.51 3.30 20.75
C ASN A 260 4.62 3.27 22.01
N SER A 261 4.38 2.08 22.56
CA SER A 261 3.75 1.88 23.86
C SER A 261 4.16 0.53 24.47
N ASP A 262 3.65 0.25 25.66
CA ASP A 262 3.82 -1.04 26.34
C ASP A 262 2.98 -2.17 25.73
N ALA A 263 2.08 -1.85 24.79
CA ALA A 263 1.28 -2.86 24.11
C ALA A 263 2.16 -3.86 23.35
N LYS A 264 1.70 -5.11 23.27
CA LYS A 264 2.40 -6.19 22.58
C LYS A 264 2.65 -5.79 21.12
N PHE A 265 3.91 -5.87 20.70
CA PHE A 265 4.35 -5.55 19.33
C PHE A 265 4.16 -4.10 18.88
N ASP A 266 3.89 -3.17 19.80
CA ASP A 266 3.68 -1.77 19.45
C ASP A 266 5.02 -1.01 19.36
N TRP A 267 5.57 -0.98 18.17
CA TRP A 267 6.84 -0.33 17.83
C TRP A 267 6.60 0.91 16.97
N ALA A 268 7.45 1.91 17.14
CA ALA A 268 7.44 3.11 16.34
C ALA A 268 7.84 2.83 14.87
N GLN A 269 7.58 3.80 14.01
CA GLN A 269 8.07 3.80 12.63
C GLN A 269 9.60 3.79 12.61
N VAL A 270 10.17 3.29 11.52
CA VAL A 270 11.63 3.31 11.29
C VAL A 270 12.11 4.75 11.32
N GLN A 271 13.15 5.03 12.11
CA GLN A 271 13.81 6.34 12.16
C GLN A 271 14.94 6.39 11.14
N GLY A 272 15.28 7.59 10.71
CA GLY A 272 16.33 7.84 9.72
C GLY A 272 16.55 9.32 9.50
N CYS A 273 17.22 9.66 8.40
CA CYS A 273 17.24 11.02 7.88
C CYS A 273 16.98 11.02 6.36
N LEU A 274 16.35 12.11 5.89
CA LEU A 274 15.95 12.31 4.50
C LEU A 274 16.73 13.49 3.92
N GLU A 275 17.24 13.32 2.72
CA GLU A 275 18.09 14.29 2.02
C GLU A 275 17.60 14.43 0.58
N PHE A 276 17.61 15.67 0.07
CA PHE A 276 17.33 15.98 -1.33
C PHE A 276 18.53 16.69 -1.95
N ASP A 277 18.92 16.24 -3.13
CA ASP A 277 19.93 16.88 -3.95
C ASP A 277 19.41 17.10 -5.37
N SER A 278 19.66 18.27 -5.96
CA SER A 278 19.16 18.58 -7.31
C SER A 278 20.18 18.20 -8.37
N THR A 279 19.75 17.43 -9.37
CA THR A 279 20.62 16.95 -10.46
C THR A 279 20.65 17.90 -11.67
N THR A 280 19.82 18.95 -11.69
CA THR A 280 19.58 19.79 -12.89
C THR A 280 19.92 21.28 -12.73
N THR A 281 20.63 21.66 -11.65
CA THR A 281 21.15 23.01 -11.35
C THR A 281 20.11 24.12 -11.10
N SER A 282 20.44 25.00 -10.13
CA SER A 282 19.79 26.27 -9.70
C SER A 282 18.54 26.26 -8.79
N GLN A 283 17.88 25.12 -8.51
CA GLN A 283 16.69 25.07 -7.64
C GLN A 283 16.80 24.25 -6.34
N ALA A 284 17.98 23.73 -6.00
CA ALA A 284 18.25 23.25 -4.65
C ALA A 284 19.67 23.61 -4.23
N THR A 285 19.80 24.06 -2.99
CA THR A 285 21.06 23.97 -2.25
C THR A 285 21.13 22.52 -1.76
N PRO A 286 22.29 21.83 -1.78
CA PRO A 286 22.40 20.50 -1.19
C PRO A 286 21.76 20.48 0.19
N GLY A 287 20.69 19.70 0.36
CA GLY A 287 19.94 19.64 1.61
C GLY A 287 20.76 18.99 2.70
N ALA A 288 20.52 19.37 3.95
CA ALA A 288 20.96 18.54 5.06
C ALA A 288 20.17 17.23 5.06
N CYS A 289 20.77 16.17 5.59
CA CYS A 289 20.02 14.97 5.94
C CYS A 289 19.24 15.26 7.22
N VAL A 290 17.93 15.48 7.10
CA VAL A 290 17.08 15.88 8.23
C VAL A 290 16.41 14.65 8.83
N SER A 291 16.59 14.46 10.13
CA SER A 291 16.03 13.31 10.86
C SER A 291 14.51 13.25 10.77
N GLY A 292 13.98 12.03 10.62
CA GLY A 292 12.57 11.82 10.37
C GLY A 292 12.10 10.38 10.50
N LYS A 293 10.80 10.17 10.22
CA LYS A 293 10.13 8.87 10.27
C LYS A 293 9.85 8.32 8.88
N PHE A 294 9.98 7.02 8.71
CA PHE A 294 9.84 6.36 7.42
C PHE A 294 8.70 5.33 7.46
N LEU A 295 7.84 5.41 6.45
CA LEU A 295 6.80 4.46 6.16
C LEU A 295 7.14 3.77 4.84
N LEU A 296 7.40 2.47 4.89
CA LEU A 296 7.66 1.68 3.69
C LEU A 296 6.35 1.05 3.26
N ASP A 297 5.78 1.57 2.19
CA ASP A 297 4.36 1.36 1.87
C ASP A 297 4.19 0.61 0.56
N THR A 298 3.72 -0.62 0.63
CA THR A 298 3.40 -1.42 -0.56
C THR A 298 2.03 -1.10 -1.16
N GLY A 299 1.17 -0.33 -0.48
CA GLY A 299 -0.20 -0.02 -0.89
C GLY A 299 -0.34 1.16 -1.84
N ILE A 300 0.73 1.93 -2.10
CA ILE A 300 0.73 3.07 -3.02
C ILE A 300 1.95 3.04 -3.97
N ASP A 301 1.80 3.55 -5.19
CA ASP A 301 2.91 3.60 -6.16
C ASP A 301 3.72 4.90 -6.09
N GLN A 302 3.05 6.00 -5.79
CA GLN A 302 3.67 7.29 -5.48
C GLN A 302 4.37 7.32 -4.12
N GLY A 303 5.21 8.33 -3.91
CA GLY A 303 5.71 8.68 -2.58
C GLY A 303 5.05 9.93 -2.00
N TYR A 304 5.15 10.09 -0.69
CA TYR A 304 4.82 11.34 0.02
C TYR A 304 5.97 11.72 0.94
N ALA A 305 6.34 12.99 1.01
CA ALA A 305 7.29 13.45 2.02
C ALA A 305 6.78 14.71 2.72
N THR A 306 6.98 14.77 4.03
CA THR A 306 6.94 16.05 4.76
C THR A 306 8.36 16.46 5.02
N VAL A 307 8.71 17.70 4.66
CA VAL A 307 10.09 18.22 4.71
C VAL A 307 10.15 19.54 5.46
N THR A 308 11.33 19.90 5.94
CA THR A 308 11.63 21.23 6.48
C THR A 308 12.46 22.05 5.48
N ALA A 309 12.72 23.31 5.79
CA ALA A 309 13.61 24.15 4.97
C ALA A 309 15.04 23.58 4.88
N ASP A 310 15.48 22.83 5.91
CA ASP A 310 16.82 22.26 5.98
C ASP A 310 17.04 21.13 4.96
N ASN A 311 15.96 20.53 4.46
CA ASN A 311 16.03 19.55 3.36
C ASN A 311 16.45 20.17 2.01
N GLY A 312 16.56 21.51 1.91
CA GLY A 312 17.11 22.18 0.72
C GLY A 312 16.16 22.31 -0.48
N LEU A 313 14.93 21.81 -0.38
CA LEU A 313 13.90 22.01 -1.41
C LEU A 313 13.45 23.48 -1.45
N THR A 314 13.47 24.08 -2.63
CA THR A 314 13.07 25.49 -2.85
C THR A 314 11.87 25.60 -3.82
N GLY A 315 11.49 26.81 -4.21
CA GLY A 315 10.40 27.02 -5.19
C GLY A 315 8.98 26.83 -4.64
N TRP A 316 8.81 26.88 -3.31
CA TRP A 316 7.51 26.73 -2.67
C TRP A 316 6.55 27.85 -3.08
N ARG A 317 5.34 27.47 -3.48
CA ARG A 317 4.23 28.41 -3.66
C ARG A 317 3.50 28.52 -2.32
N TYR A 318 3.01 29.71 -1.99
CA TYR A 318 2.35 29.95 -0.71
C TYR A 318 0.94 30.50 -0.93
N TYR A 319 0.04 30.12 -0.03
CA TYR A 319 -1.30 30.70 0.11
C TYR A 319 -1.55 31.08 1.57
N THR A 320 -2.57 31.89 1.79
CA THR A 320 -3.04 32.23 3.14
C THR A 320 -4.34 31.47 3.36
N ASP A 321 -4.42 30.67 4.42
CA ASP A 321 -5.64 29.97 4.78
C ASP A 321 -6.70 30.91 5.37
N SER A 322 -7.88 30.38 5.68
CA SER A 322 -9.00 31.16 6.23
C SER A 322 -8.70 31.81 7.59
N ASN A 323 -7.66 31.34 8.29
CA ASN A 323 -7.23 31.87 9.59
C ASN A 323 -6.11 32.90 9.45
N GLY A 324 -5.74 33.29 8.22
CA GLY A 324 -4.66 34.23 7.98
C GLY A 324 -3.26 33.60 8.06
N VAL A 325 -3.14 32.27 8.19
CA VAL A 325 -1.85 31.60 8.31
C VAL A 325 -1.30 31.31 6.92
N ARG A 326 -0.02 31.68 6.70
CA ARG A 326 0.67 31.43 5.44
C ARG A 326 1.12 29.97 5.38
N GLN A 327 0.55 29.22 4.44
CA GLN A 327 0.82 27.81 4.19
C GLN A 327 1.55 27.63 2.87
N ALA A 328 2.43 26.63 2.78
CA ALA A 328 3.02 26.22 1.52
C ALA A 328 2.06 25.26 0.80
N HIS A 329 1.91 25.42 -0.51
CA HIS A 329 1.33 24.37 -1.35
C HIS A 329 2.28 23.18 -1.41
N SER A 330 1.72 21.98 -1.42
CA SER A 330 2.50 20.78 -1.73
C SER A 330 3.10 20.88 -3.14
N GLN A 331 4.33 20.41 -3.31
CA GLN A 331 4.99 20.30 -4.59
C GLN A 331 4.93 18.87 -5.09
N ASN A 332 4.65 18.68 -6.37
CA ASN A 332 4.70 17.36 -6.98
C ASN A 332 6.02 17.20 -7.74
N LEU A 333 6.96 16.45 -7.18
CA LEU A 333 8.28 16.23 -7.77
C LEU A 333 8.24 14.99 -8.68
N THR A 334 8.56 15.17 -9.96
CA THR A 334 8.54 14.08 -10.97
C THR A 334 9.92 13.74 -11.50
N GLU A 335 10.86 14.68 -11.49
CA GLU A 335 12.21 14.52 -12.03
C GLU A 335 13.22 15.49 -11.41
N GLY A 336 14.52 15.26 -11.64
CA GLY A 336 15.56 16.25 -11.36
C GLY A 336 16.05 16.34 -9.92
N TYR A 337 15.59 15.44 -9.05
CA TYR A 337 16.05 15.32 -7.66
C TYR A 337 16.52 13.90 -7.36
N THR A 338 17.68 13.80 -6.72
CA THR A 338 18.08 12.60 -6.00
C THR A 338 17.51 12.67 -4.59
N VAL A 339 16.76 11.65 -4.22
CA VAL A 339 16.19 11.47 -2.88
C VAL A 339 16.99 10.39 -2.19
N THR A 340 17.60 10.73 -1.05
CA THR A 340 18.40 9.80 -0.26
C THR A 340 17.78 9.64 1.12
N SER A 341 17.53 8.39 1.49
CA SER A 341 17.02 7.99 2.79
C SER A 341 18.06 7.15 3.50
N LYS A 342 18.47 7.56 4.69
CA LYS A 342 19.37 6.80 5.56
C LYS A 342 18.57 6.31 6.75
N PHE A 343 18.53 5.01 6.98
CA PHE A 343 17.77 4.39 8.05
C PHE A 343 18.67 4.06 9.23
N GLY A 344 18.22 4.41 10.43
CA GLY A 344 19.00 4.40 11.67
C GLY A 344 18.65 5.61 12.54
N SER A 345 19.06 5.60 13.80
CA SER A 345 18.87 6.74 14.71
C SER A 345 20.22 7.42 14.98
N SER A 346 20.23 8.61 15.57
CA SER A 346 21.47 9.26 16.01
C SER A 346 22.27 8.42 17.02
N THR A 347 21.61 7.52 17.75
CA THR A 347 22.23 6.57 18.70
C THR A 347 22.69 5.26 18.04
N ASN A 348 22.17 4.94 16.86
CA ASN A 348 22.58 3.79 16.05
C ASN A 348 22.61 4.21 14.56
N PRO A 349 23.57 5.08 14.19
CA PRO A 349 23.51 5.84 12.94
C PRO A 349 23.72 4.96 11.71
N ASP A 350 22.88 5.21 10.72
CA ASP A 350 23.06 4.88 9.30
C ASP A 350 23.49 3.45 8.99
N GLN A 351 22.62 2.50 9.32
CA GLN A 351 22.87 1.11 8.98
C GLN A 351 22.58 0.81 7.50
N TYR A 352 21.57 1.47 6.91
CA TYR A 352 21.10 1.23 5.55
C TYR A 352 20.84 2.54 4.80
N GLU A 353 21.28 2.63 3.55
CA GLU A 353 21.03 3.79 2.68
C GLU A 353 20.27 3.35 1.42
N PHE A 354 19.24 4.13 1.07
CA PHE A 354 18.48 3.98 -0.16
C PHE A 354 18.41 5.31 -0.89
N ALA A 355 18.85 5.33 -2.15
CA ALA A 355 18.83 6.53 -2.97
C ALA A 355 18.27 6.24 -4.36
N PHE A 356 17.52 7.19 -4.90
CA PHE A 356 17.04 7.16 -6.28
C PHE A 356 16.93 8.57 -6.85
N THR A 357 17.08 8.69 -8.16
CA THR A 357 16.84 9.94 -8.89
C THR A 357 15.46 9.90 -9.54
N LEU A 358 14.61 10.88 -9.20
CA LEU A 358 13.26 11.00 -9.72
C LEU A 358 13.27 11.05 -11.26
N GLY A 359 12.38 10.29 -11.88
CA GLY A 359 12.21 10.24 -13.34
C GLY A 359 13.32 9.53 -14.13
N GLN A 360 14.45 9.20 -13.49
CA GLN A 360 15.62 8.59 -14.14
C GLN A 360 15.91 7.17 -13.64
N SER A 361 15.57 6.88 -12.38
CA SER A 361 15.77 5.57 -11.79
C SER A 361 14.52 4.68 -11.93
N PRO A 362 14.66 3.39 -12.27
CA PRO A 362 13.54 2.45 -12.15
C PRO A 362 13.13 2.20 -10.69
N LEU A 363 13.80 2.79 -9.72
CA LEU A 363 13.39 2.78 -8.30
C LEU A 363 12.58 4.01 -7.93
N SER A 364 12.54 5.03 -8.81
CA SER A 364 11.77 6.23 -8.62
C SER A 364 10.28 5.88 -8.60
N PRO A 365 9.49 6.37 -7.62
CA PRO A 365 8.04 6.44 -7.78
C PRO A 365 7.69 7.28 -9.02
N PRO A 366 6.47 7.15 -9.58
CA PRO A 366 6.05 8.00 -10.71
C PRO A 366 6.07 9.49 -10.34
N TRP A 367 5.89 9.80 -9.05
CA TRP A 367 6.04 11.13 -8.48
C TRP A 367 6.15 11.06 -6.96
N LEU A 368 6.66 12.15 -6.36
CA LEU A 368 6.79 12.35 -4.93
C LEU A 368 6.09 13.66 -4.55
N LEU A 369 4.98 13.58 -3.81
CA LEU A 369 4.30 14.77 -3.31
C LEU A 369 4.93 15.21 -2.00
N THR A 370 5.54 16.39 -2.01
CA THR A 370 6.23 16.95 -0.86
C THR A 370 5.43 18.09 -0.24
N SER A 371 5.34 18.12 1.08
CA SER A 371 4.77 19.23 1.86
C SER A 371 5.87 19.87 2.71
N LEU A 372 5.92 21.20 2.72
CA LEU A 372 6.81 21.95 3.61
C LEU A 372 6.10 22.17 4.94
N ASN A 373 6.68 21.68 6.03
CA ASN A 373 6.17 21.91 7.36
C ASN A 373 7.33 22.10 8.35
N ALA A 374 7.38 23.28 8.99
CA ALA A 374 8.45 23.64 9.91
C ALA A 374 8.26 23.08 11.33
N THR A 375 7.07 22.57 11.67
CA THR A 375 6.73 22.14 13.03
C THR A 375 6.57 20.63 13.18
N THR A 376 6.31 19.92 12.08
CA THR A 376 6.28 18.45 12.08
C THR A 376 7.63 17.86 11.72
N PRO A 377 8.05 16.77 12.37
CA PRO A 377 9.23 16.03 11.94
C PRO A 377 9.16 15.64 10.48
N THR A 378 10.32 15.63 9.82
CA THR A 378 10.45 15.11 8.45
C THR A 378 9.91 13.69 8.38
N SER A 379 9.24 13.36 7.28
CA SER A 379 8.77 12.00 7.05
C SER A 379 8.79 11.63 5.59
N LEU A 380 8.92 10.33 5.32
CA LEU A 380 8.83 9.77 3.98
C LEU A 380 7.92 8.55 3.99
N ASN A 381 6.90 8.57 3.15
CA ASN A 381 6.29 7.37 2.61
C ASN A 381 6.97 7.06 1.27
N THR A 382 7.68 5.93 1.18
CA THR A 382 8.47 5.59 -0.02
C THR A 382 7.63 5.18 -1.21
N GLY A 383 6.38 4.80 -0.97
CA GLY A 383 5.63 3.95 -1.89
C GLY A 383 6.31 2.62 -2.16
N ARG A 384 5.71 1.84 -3.06
CA ARG A 384 6.05 0.43 -3.25
C ARG A 384 7.34 0.21 -4.05
N HIS A 385 7.85 1.23 -4.73
CA HIS A 385 9.04 1.08 -5.58
C HIS A 385 10.33 0.83 -4.78
N PHE A 386 10.37 1.14 -3.48
CA PHE A 386 11.45 0.71 -2.57
C PHE A 386 11.70 -0.80 -2.65
N PHE A 387 10.64 -1.60 -2.76
CA PHE A 387 10.71 -3.06 -2.75
C PHE A 387 11.19 -3.66 -4.08
N ARG A 388 11.43 -2.85 -5.12
CA ARG A 388 11.97 -3.31 -6.42
C ARG A 388 13.35 -3.94 -6.34
N ILE A 389 14.15 -3.52 -5.37
CA ILE A 389 15.50 -4.05 -5.13
C ILE A 389 15.72 -4.51 -3.70
N ASN A 390 14.79 -4.19 -2.79
CA ASN A 390 14.97 -4.43 -1.37
C ASN A 390 13.99 -5.47 -0.88
N ASP A 391 14.49 -6.39 -0.06
CA ASP A 391 13.64 -7.14 0.86
C ASP A 391 13.53 -6.36 2.16
N MET A 392 12.42 -6.54 2.86
CA MET A 392 12.16 -5.96 4.18
C MET A 392 11.96 -7.06 5.21
N MET A 393 12.40 -6.83 6.44
CA MET A 393 12.14 -7.66 7.61
C MET A 393 11.45 -6.82 8.68
N TYR A 394 10.50 -7.42 9.39
CA TYR A 394 9.95 -6.90 10.62
C TYR A 394 9.89 -7.99 11.68
N ASP A 395 10.63 -7.80 12.75
CA ASP A 395 10.66 -8.63 13.96
C ASP A 395 9.85 -7.93 15.05
N ALA A 396 8.60 -8.37 15.20
CA ALA A 396 7.67 -7.79 16.15
C ALA A 396 8.03 -8.19 17.59
N THR A 397 8.60 -9.39 17.80
CA THR A 397 9.03 -9.85 19.11
C THR A 397 10.09 -8.93 19.71
N ASN A 398 11.10 -8.58 18.92
CA ASN A 398 12.27 -7.84 19.40
C ASN A 398 12.27 -6.35 19.00
N GLY A 399 11.32 -5.93 18.17
CA GLY A 399 11.25 -4.55 17.68
C GLY A 399 12.38 -4.22 16.72
N VAL A 400 12.64 -5.10 15.76
CA VAL A 400 13.72 -4.89 14.79
C VAL A 400 13.11 -4.76 13.40
N TRP A 401 13.47 -3.68 12.71
CA TRP A 401 13.26 -3.58 11.27
C TRP A 401 14.54 -3.94 10.56
N GLY A 402 14.44 -4.51 9.35
CA GLY A 402 15.60 -4.70 8.52
C GLY A 402 15.33 -4.49 7.04
N ALA A 403 16.40 -4.15 6.32
CA ALA A 403 16.42 -4.17 4.86
C ALA A 403 17.64 -4.94 4.37
N ARG A 404 17.51 -5.58 3.22
CA ARG A 404 18.66 -6.04 2.44
C ARG A 404 18.45 -5.76 0.98
N LEU A 405 19.55 -5.42 0.32
CA LEU A 405 19.58 -5.38 -1.13
C LEU A 405 19.53 -6.82 -1.66
N ARG A 406 18.71 -7.05 -2.68
CA ARG A 406 18.69 -8.33 -3.40
C ARG A 406 19.95 -8.46 -4.26
N TYR A 407 20.88 -9.30 -3.82
CA TYR A 407 22.12 -9.62 -4.54
C TYR A 407 21.80 -10.14 -5.95
N GLY A 408 22.52 -9.66 -6.97
CA GLY A 408 22.35 -10.09 -8.36
C GLY A 408 21.28 -9.36 -9.16
N THR A 409 20.47 -8.50 -8.53
CA THR A 409 19.65 -7.52 -9.25
C THR A 409 20.59 -6.43 -9.76
N GLN A 410 21.25 -6.67 -10.90
CA GLN A 410 21.61 -5.53 -11.74
C GLN A 410 20.30 -4.83 -12.02
N VAL A 411 20.13 -3.63 -11.45
CA VAL A 411 19.08 -2.72 -11.87
C VAL A 411 19.20 -2.67 -13.40
N PRO A 412 18.22 -3.17 -14.18
CA PRO A 412 18.33 -3.11 -15.62
C PRO A 412 18.59 -1.64 -15.96
N ALA A 413 19.71 -1.36 -16.62
CA ALA A 413 20.19 0.02 -16.86
C ALA A 413 19.20 0.88 -17.67
N SER A 414 18.08 0.32 -18.07
CA SER A 414 16.95 0.99 -18.67
C SER A 414 15.76 0.02 -18.66
N ILE A 415 14.66 0.37 -17.99
CA ILE A 415 13.37 -0.13 -18.43
C ILE A 415 13.12 0.54 -19.78
N PRO A 416 12.88 -0.18 -20.89
CA PRO A 416 12.54 0.45 -22.15
C PRO A 416 11.28 1.27 -21.91
N THR A 417 11.44 2.59 -21.95
CA THR A 417 10.31 3.52 -21.97
C THR A 417 9.42 3.06 -23.12
N SER A 418 8.15 2.80 -22.80
CA SER A 418 7.15 2.37 -23.77
C SER A 418 7.25 3.22 -25.04
N ALA A 419 7.40 2.53 -26.17
CA ALA A 419 7.60 3.06 -27.50
C ALA A 419 6.89 4.40 -27.72
N SER A 420 7.66 5.44 -28.02
CA SER A 420 7.15 6.59 -28.74
C SER A 420 6.49 6.07 -30.01
N ASN A 421 5.21 6.39 -30.16
CA ASN A 421 4.44 6.13 -31.38
C ASN A 421 5.02 7.02 -32.50
N THR A 422 6.12 6.58 -33.08
CA THR A 422 6.77 7.24 -34.22
C THR A 422 6.36 6.49 -35.46
N THR A 423 5.48 7.11 -36.22
CA THR A 423 5.03 6.69 -37.54
C THR A 423 6.24 6.53 -38.45
N LEU A 424 6.47 5.33 -38.98
CA LEU A 424 7.43 5.07 -40.05
C LEU A 424 6.68 5.06 -41.39
N PRO A 425 7.09 5.84 -42.40
CA PRO A 425 6.67 5.58 -43.76
C PRO A 425 7.51 4.45 -44.37
N SER A 426 6.79 3.63 -45.12
CA SER A 426 7.22 2.54 -46.01
C SER A 426 8.38 2.91 -46.94
N SER A 427 9.33 1.98 -47.13
CA SER A 427 9.78 1.63 -48.48
C SER A 427 10.46 0.25 -48.53
N VAL A 428 10.26 -0.36 -49.68
CA VAL A 428 10.54 -1.73 -50.10
C VAL A 428 11.98 -1.85 -50.60
N GLY A 429 12.64 -2.98 -50.32
CA GLY A 429 13.88 -3.38 -50.98
C GLY A 429 14.20 -4.84 -50.68
N ALA A 430 14.16 -5.70 -51.69
CA ALA A 430 14.28 -7.15 -51.59
C ALA A 430 15.67 -7.69 -51.97
N ALA A 431 15.94 -8.90 -51.44
CA ALA A 431 16.80 -9.99 -51.95
C ALA A 431 18.32 -10.00 -51.56
N PRO A 432 19.05 -11.13 -51.75
CA PRO A 432 18.91 -12.41 -51.04
C PRO A 432 20.29 -13.03 -50.62
N GLY A 433 20.31 -14.06 -49.75
CA GLY A 433 21.51 -14.88 -49.53
C GLY A 433 21.53 -15.79 -48.28
N SER A 434 21.37 -17.10 -48.48
CA SER A 434 21.53 -18.23 -47.55
C SER A 434 22.97 -18.43 -47.01
N PRO A 435 23.32 -19.55 -46.33
CA PRO A 435 22.71 -20.29 -45.21
C PRO A 435 23.71 -20.54 -44.05
N SER A 436 23.26 -21.08 -42.91
CA SER A 436 23.82 -22.34 -42.31
C SER A 436 23.36 -22.58 -40.87
N SER A 437 22.93 -23.83 -40.63
CA SER A 437 23.04 -24.72 -39.45
C SER A 437 23.37 -24.10 -38.09
N GLN A 438 22.78 -24.53 -36.96
CA GLN A 438 22.80 -25.91 -36.47
C GLN A 438 21.57 -26.28 -35.64
N ALA A 439 21.14 -27.53 -35.82
CA ALA A 439 20.15 -28.23 -35.03
C ALA A 439 20.77 -28.80 -33.76
N LEU A 440 20.02 -28.79 -32.65
CA LEU A 440 20.21 -29.72 -31.55
C LEU A 440 19.05 -30.71 -31.56
N THR A 441 19.37 -31.97 -31.82
CA THR A 441 18.45 -33.11 -31.84
C THR A 441 18.29 -33.64 -30.41
N MET A 442 17.05 -33.74 -29.93
CA MET A 442 16.68 -34.67 -28.85
C MET A 442 15.72 -35.71 -29.43
N THR A 443 16.22 -36.94 -29.57
CA THR A 443 15.45 -38.13 -29.89
C THR A 443 14.62 -38.58 -28.68
N ASN A 444 13.32 -38.73 -28.88
CA ASN A 444 12.46 -39.57 -28.04
C ASN A 444 11.97 -40.76 -28.89
N SER A 445 12.02 -41.95 -28.30
CA SER A 445 11.66 -43.23 -28.90
C SER A 445 10.16 -43.51 -28.79
N ARG A 446 9.64 -44.29 -29.77
CA ARG A 446 8.27 -44.82 -29.93
C ARG A 446 7.32 -43.77 -30.56
N GLY A 447 6.78 -43.91 -31.76
CA GLY A 447 6.49 -45.11 -32.54
C GLY A 447 4.97 -45.19 -32.73
N ASN A 448 4.41 -44.44 -33.69
CA ASN A 448 3.26 -44.90 -34.46
C ASN A 448 3.03 -44.03 -35.71
N THR A 449 2.74 -44.72 -36.81
CA THR A 449 2.52 -44.23 -38.16
C THR A 449 1.12 -43.67 -38.37
N GLY A 450 0.99 -42.58 -39.14
CA GLY A 450 -0.31 -42.15 -39.67
C GLY A 450 -0.34 -40.72 -40.24
N SER A 451 -0.05 -40.60 -41.53
CA SER A 451 -0.55 -39.63 -42.52
C SER A 451 -0.93 -38.20 -42.09
N THR A 452 -0.13 -37.22 -42.52
CA THR A 452 -0.47 -35.78 -42.48
C THR A 452 -0.98 -35.30 -43.83
N ALA A 453 -2.19 -34.74 -43.83
CA ALA A 453 -2.73 -33.92 -44.91
C ALA A 453 -2.27 -32.47 -44.74
N VAL A 454 -1.96 -31.82 -45.87
CA VAL A 454 -1.58 -30.42 -45.99
C VAL A 454 -2.85 -29.56 -46.00
N VAL A 455 -3.00 -28.60 -45.07
CA VAL A 455 -3.77 -27.37 -45.32
C VAL A 455 -3.12 -26.17 -44.62
N SER A 456 -2.86 -25.17 -45.44
CA SER A 456 -2.32 -23.84 -45.17
C SER A 456 -3.13 -23.04 -44.15
N SER A 457 -2.46 -22.38 -43.21
CA SER A 457 -3.04 -21.34 -42.35
C SER A 457 -3.14 -20.02 -43.10
N ALA A 458 -4.37 -19.55 -43.32
CA ALA A 458 -4.66 -18.18 -43.70
C ALA A 458 -4.77 -17.31 -42.44
N VAL A 459 -4.09 -16.16 -42.48
CA VAL A 459 -4.19 -15.08 -41.50
C VAL A 459 -5.49 -14.32 -41.77
N LEU A 460 -6.34 -14.16 -40.74
CA LEU A 460 -7.42 -13.18 -40.76
C LEU A 460 -7.45 -12.42 -39.43
N ALA A 461 -7.11 -11.14 -39.51
CA ALA A 461 -7.28 -10.16 -38.46
C ALA A 461 -8.76 -9.77 -38.34
N ILE A 462 -9.28 -9.68 -37.11
CA ILE A 462 -10.58 -9.05 -36.85
C ILE A 462 -10.40 -8.01 -35.75
N ALA A 463 -10.74 -6.78 -36.12
CA ALA A 463 -10.86 -5.61 -35.28
C ALA A 463 -12.06 -5.72 -34.34
N ALA A 464 -11.90 -5.25 -33.11
CA ALA A 464 -12.96 -5.14 -32.13
C ALA A 464 -13.71 -3.81 -32.29
N THR A 465 -14.99 -3.87 -32.60
CA THR A 465 -15.93 -2.75 -32.40
C THR A 465 -17.02 -3.15 -31.42
N ARG A 466 -17.22 -2.28 -30.42
CA ARG A 466 -18.29 -2.31 -29.44
C ARG A 466 -19.65 -2.12 -30.12
N SER A 467 -20.67 -2.89 -29.73
CA SER A 467 -22.05 -2.39 -29.69
C SER A 467 -22.90 -3.10 -28.65
N SER A 468 -23.69 -2.28 -28.00
CA SER A 468 -24.76 -2.47 -27.03
C SER A 468 -25.87 -3.44 -27.41
N GLY A 469 -26.34 -4.19 -26.41
CA GLY A 469 -27.77 -4.23 -26.01
C GLY A 469 -28.74 -5.14 -26.77
N ILE A 470 -29.61 -5.76 -25.96
CA ILE A 470 -30.97 -6.27 -26.26
C ILE A 470 -31.08 -7.77 -26.63
N SER A 471 -31.58 -8.54 -25.64
CA SER A 471 -32.36 -9.78 -25.76
C SER A 471 -33.80 -9.44 -26.23
N PRO A 472 -34.66 -10.35 -26.78
CA PRO A 472 -34.90 -11.70 -26.22
C PRO A 472 -35.39 -12.78 -27.24
N ILE A 473 -35.92 -13.88 -26.67
CA ILE A 473 -36.75 -14.97 -27.24
C ILE A 473 -35.90 -16.16 -27.76
N GLY A 474 -36.05 -17.41 -27.33
CA GLY A 474 -37.09 -18.10 -26.57
C GLY A 474 -37.60 -19.31 -27.35
N THR A 475 -36.97 -20.48 -27.19
CA THR A 475 -37.46 -21.85 -27.53
C THR A 475 -36.52 -22.81 -26.79
N GLY A 476 -36.92 -23.72 -25.90
CA GLY A 476 -38.05 -24.63 -25.96
C GLY A 476 -37.58 -25.98 -26.49
N LEU A 477 -37.01 -26.85 -25.65
CA LEU A 477 -36.89 -28.28 -25.95
C LEU A 477 -36.92 -29.12 -24.67
N VAL A 478 -37.85 -30.08 -24.65
CA VAL A 478 -38.14 -31.06 -23.61
C VAL A 478 -37.39 -32.36 -23.92
N VAL A 479 -36.81 -33.01 -22.90
CA VAL A 479 -36.43 -34.43 -22.92
C VAL A 479 -36.77 -35.02 -21.52
N PRO A 480 -37.33 -36.25 -21.44
CA PRO A 480 -38.05 -36.73 -20.26
C PRO A 480 -37.16 -37.53 -19.29
N THR A 481 -37.56 -37.56 -18.01
CA THR A 481 -37.01 -38.48 -17.01
C THR A 481 -38.09 -39.46 -16.55
N ILE A 482 -37.72 -40.73 -16.55
CA ILE A 482 -38.51 -41.91 -16.22
C ILE A 482 -38.74 -42.03 -14.71
N THR A 483 -39.96 -42.44 -14.36
CA THR A 483 -40.49 -42.63 -13.00
C THR A 483 -40.16 -44.01 -12.43
N ALA A 484 -39.80 -44.06 -11.14
CA ALA A 484 -40.10 -45.13 -10.19
C ALA A 484 -40.31 -44.41 -8.84
N GLY A 485 -41.42 -44.50 -8.10
CA GLY A 485 -42.23 -45.67 -7.79
C GLY A 485 -42.05 -45.93 -6.29
N GLY A 486 -42.83 -45.29 -5.43
CA GLY A 486 -42.72 -45.43 -3.97
C GLY A 486 -43.83 -44.70 -3.23
N SER A 487 -44.84 -45.47 -2.82
CA SER A 487 -46.04 -45.11 -2.05
C SER A 487 -45.76 -44.69 -0.61
N GLY A 488 -46.49 -43.69 -0.10
CA GLY A 488 -46.57 -43.37 1.33
C GLY A 488 -47.55 -42.23 1.61
N ALA A 489 -48.46 -42.42 2.56
CA ALA A 489 -49.73 -41.71 2.69
C ALA A 489 -49.70 -40.31 3.36
N VAL A 490 -50.60 -39.45 2.87
CA VAL A 490 -51.54 -38.51 3.52
C VAL A 490 -51.24 -37.93 4.92
N ALA A 491 -51.10 -36.60 4.98
CA ALA A 491 -51.87 -35.63 5.79
C ALA A 491 -51.35 -34.22 5.40
N GLY A 492 -52.13 -33.29 4.83
CA GLY A 492 -53.28 -32.63 5.42
C GLY A 492 -52.85 -31.23 5.91
N GLY A 493 -53.20 -30.16 5.19
CA GLY A 493 -52.87 -28.79 5.63
C GLY A 493 -52.99 -27.75 4.52
N SER A 494 -54.12 -27.04 4.53
CA SER A 494 -54.67 -26.10 3.56
C SER A 494 -54.12 -24.65 3.63
N VAL A 495 -54.65 -23.82 2.72
CA VAL A 495 -54.65 -22.33 2.64
C VAL A 495 -53.55 -21.77 1.73
N GLY A 496 -53.81 -20.96 0.69
CA GLY A 496 -55.01 -20.33 0.16
C GLY A 496 -54.57 -19.30 -0.88
N ILE A 497 -55.15 -19.35 -2.08
CA ILE A 497 -54.86 -18.47 -3.22
C ILE A 497 -55.86 -17.31 -3.23
N ASN A 498 -55.38 -16.08 -3.46
CA ASN A 498 -56.11 -14.99 -4.14
C ASN A 498 -55.03 -14.01 -4.66
N GLN A 499 -54.73 -13.82 -5.95
CA GLN A 499 -55.52 -13.34 -7.11
C GLN A 499 -56.06 -11.91 -6.97
N GLY A 500 -55.65 -11.05 -7.91
CA GLY A 500 -56.15 -9.68 -8.19
C GLY A 500 -55.10 -8.59 -7.92
N GLY A 501 -54.57 -7.80 -8.85
CA GLY A 501 -54.94 -7.51 -10.23
C GLY A 501 -55.38 -6.04 -10.40
N ALA A 502 -54.66 -5.30 -11.26
CA ALA A 502 -54.89 -3.92 -11.75
C ALA A 502 -54.68 -2.77 -10.72
N GLY A 503 -54.00 -1.66 -11.01
CA GLY A 503 -53.58 -1.03 -12.25
C GLY A 503 -54.17 0.38 -12.29
N GLN A 504 -53.34 1.43 -12.30
CA GLN A 504 -53.67 2.74 -12.89
C GLN A 504 -52.48 3.70 -12.92
N ALA A 505 -52.29 4.33 -14.08
CA ALA A 505 -51.37 5.42 -14.34
C ALA A 505 -52.18 6.70 -14.60
N ILE A 506 -51.79 7.82 -14.00
CA ILE A 506 -52.12 9.22 -14.32
C ILE A 506 -50.94 10.04 -13.71
N GLY A 507 -50.27 11.03 -14.29
CA GLY A 507 -50.57 11.93 -15.39
C GLY A 507 -50.59 13.39 -14.88
N ASN A 508 -49.43 14.06 -14.96
CA ASN A 508 -49.21 15.52 -15.19
C ASN A 508 -49.76 16.64 -14.27
N SER A 509 -49.02 17.77 -14.34
CA SER A 509 -49.34 19.18 -14.03
C SER A 509 -49.19 19.63 -12.57
N GLN A 510 -48.90 20.89 -12.21
CA GLN A 510 -48.30 22.07 -12.85
C GLN A 510 -47.93 23.08 -11.72
N ASN A 511 -47.09 24.05 -12.06
CA ASN A 511 -46.76 25.34 -11.41
C ASN A 511 -47.72 25.97 -10.37
N ILE A 512 -47.13 26.76 -9.46
CA ILE A 512 -47.40 28.15 -8.98
C ILE A 512 -46.52 28.31 -7.70
N GLY A 513 -45.77 29.36 -7.36
CA GLY A 513 -45.59 30.74 -7.81
C GLY A 513 -45.24 31.61 -6.58
N VAL A 514 -44.20 32.44 -6.68
CA VAL A 514 -43.99 33.80 -6.08
C VAL A 514 -44.26 33.96 -4.56
N GLY A 515 -43.27 34.28 -3.70
CA GLY A 515 -42.75 35.64 -3.51
C GLY A 515 -42.24 35.92 -2.07
N PRO A 516 -41.66 37.11 -1.80
CA PRO A 516 -40.60 37.31 -0.79
C PRO A 516 -40.95 38.20 0.43
N GLY A 517 -40.03 38.23 1.41
CA GLY A 517 -39.92 39.23 2.50
C GLY A 517 -39.63 38.56 3.85
N LEU A 518 -38.98 39.15 4.86
CA LEU A 518 -38.25 40.41 5.09
C LEU A 518 -37.74 40.32 6.56
N THR A 519 -36.62 41.01 6.88
CA THR A 519 -36.21 41.50 8.24
C THR A 519 -35.92 40.45 9.34
N GLY A 520 -34.89 40.52 10.18
CA GLY A 520 -33.93 41.56 10.55
C GLY A 520 -33.77 41.55 12.07
N ALA A 521 -32.55 41.43 12.61
CA ALA A 521 -32.19 41.90 13.95
C ALA A 521 -30.67 41.83 14.14
N ALA A 522 -30.08 43.00 14.38
CA ALA A 522 -28.73 43.20 14.85
C ALA A 522 -28.68 43.13 16.38
N ALA A 523 -27.57 42.70 16.95
CA ALA A 523 -27.17 43.04 18.31
C ALA A 523 -25.65 43.19 18.40
N THR A 524 -25.25 44.38 18.86
CA THR A 524 -23.92 44.90 19.14
C THR A 524 -23.51 44.66 20.60
N GLY A 525 -22.20 44.65 20.88
CA GLY A 525 -21.61 44.91 22.21
C GLY A 525 -20.51 43.90 22.56
N ALA A 526 -19.22 44.25 22.45
CA ALA A 526 -18.37 44.79 23.54
C ALA A 526 -18.28 43.82 24.73
N GLY A 527 -17.16 43.30 25.20
CA GLY A 527 -15.75 43.71 25.19
C GLY A 527 -15.22 43.37 26.59
N ASN A 528 -14.07 42.71 26.70
CA ASN A 528 -13.02 42.94 27.71
C ASN A 528 -12.05 41.76 27.85
N THR A 529 -10.80 42.18 27.88
CA THR A 529 -9.57 41.54 28.33
C THR A 529 -9.66 40.91 29.71
N GLU A 530 -9.00 39.77 29.90
CA GLU A 530 -8.27 39.49 31.15
C GLU A 530 -7.07 38.58 30.89
N SER A 531 -5.91 39.05 31.36
CA SER A 531 -4.62 38.38 31.41
C SER A 531 -4.30 38.05 32.87
N ALA A 532 -3.96 36.80 33.16
CA ALA A 532 -3.12 36.33 34.28
C ALA A 532 -2.89 34.82 34.06
N GLY A 533 -1.72 34.20 34.19
CA GLY A 533 -0.57 34.52 35.02
C GLY A 533 -0.51 33.58 36.23
N SER A 534 0.11 32.40 36.11
CA SER A 534 0.77 31.68 37.23
C SER A 534 1.83 30.73 36.62
N GLN A 535 3.13 30.99 36.77
CA GLN A 535 4.01 30.77 37.92
C GLN A 535 4.11 29.31 38.40
N SER A 536 5.14 28.65 37.89
CA SER A 536 6.19 27.89 38.59
C SER A 536 5.97 27.55 40.07
N GLY A 537 6.04 26.25 40.37
CA GLY A 537 6.25 25.72 41.72
C GLY A 537 7.13 24.47 41.66
N SER A 538 8.43 24.66 41.87
CA SER A 538 9.42 23.63 42.17
C SER A 538 9.22 23.07 43.57
N GLY A 539 9.26 21.74 43.73
CA GLY A 539 9.22 21.08 45.03
C GLY A 539 9.86 19.69 44.97
N ASN A 540 11.12 19.64 45.35
CA ASN A 540 11.97 18.46 45.48
C ASN A 540 11.78 17.84 46.88
N GLN A 541 11.46 16.55 47.01
CA GLN A 541 11.87 15.75 48.19
C GLN A 541 12.06 14.27 47.86
N SER A 542 13.28 13.84 48.17
CA SER A 542 13.82 12.50 48.29
C SER A 542 13.13 11.64 49.37
N GLY A 543 13.04 10.34 49.13
CA GLY A 543 12.72 9.34 50.16
C GLY A 543 13.15 7.94 49.71
N THR A 544 14.18 7.41 50.36
CA THR A 544 14.83 6.12 50.12
C THR A 544 14.15 4.94 50.82
N SER A 545 14.45 3.73 50.31
CA SER A 545 14.60 2.43 51.00
C SER A 545 13.36 1.60 51.37
N GLY A 546 13.44 0.30 51.05
CA GLY A 546 12.58 -0.75 51.61
C GLY A 546 12.55 -2.02 50.76
N GLN A 547 13.43 -2.97 51.09
CA GLN A 547 13.56 -4.32 50.53
C GLN A 547 12.50 -5.32 51.05
N ASP A 548 12.31 -6.38 50.26
CA ASP A 548 11.99 -7.79 50.58
C ASP A 548 10.63 -8.20 51.19
N GLY A 549 10.03 -9.24 50.59
CA GLY A 549 8.99 -10.05 51.24
C GLY A 549 8.14 -10.89 50.28
N ALA A 550 8.43 -12.18 50.19
CA ALA A 550 7.78 -13.16 49.33
C ALA A 550 6.49 -13.79 49.92
N ALA A 551 5.69 -14.34 48.98
CA ALA A 551 4.91 -15.58 49.06
C ALA A 551 3.50 -15.64 49.70
N ASN A 552 2.61 -16.22 48.88
CA ASN A 552 1.47 -17.11 49.14
C ASN A 552 0.14 -16.56 49.68
N GLY A 553 -0.94 -16.94 48.99
CA GLY A 553 -2.29 -17.03 49.56
C GLY A 553 -3.41 -16.90 48.54
N ALA A 554 -3.95 -18.04 48.09
CA ALA A 554 -5.18 -18.13 47.33
C ALA A 554 -6.42 -17.79 48.18
N SER A 555 -7.46 -17.21 47.55
CA SER A 555 -8.87 -17.66 47.59
C SER A 555 -9.86 -16.50 47.36
N ASP A 556 -10.81 -16.76 46.46
CA ASP A 556 -12.22 -16.32 46.43
C ASP A 556 -12.62 -14.87 46.72
N GLY A 557 -13.48 -14.34 45.85
CA GLY A 557 -14.42 -13.28 46.23
C GLY A 557 -14.85 -12.39 45.08
N ALA A 558 -15.93 -12.78 44.40
CA ALA A 558 -16.69 -11.90 43.53
C ALA A 558 -17.16 -10.63 44.28
N GLN A 559 -16.93 -9.45 43.71
CA GLN A 559 -17.83 -8.32 43.91
C GLN A 559 -17.98 -7.48 42.65
N VAL A 560 -19.25 -7.34 42.31
CA VAL A 560 -19.88 -6.44 41.35
C VAL A 560 -19.60 -4.99 41.76
N HIS A 561 -19.13 -4.16 40.82
CA HIS A 561 -19.42 -2.73 40.87
C HIS A 561 -19.72 -2.20 39.47
N ASN A 562 -20.92 -1.65 39.37
CA ASN A 562 -21.37 -0.77 38.30
C ASN A 562 -20.40 0.40 38.12
N CYS A 563 -20.02 0.66 36.86
CA CYS A 563 -19.93 1.98 36.25
C CYS A 563 -20.17 1.82 34.73
#